data_AF-A0A497GQN6-F1
#
_entry.id   AF-A0A497GQN6-F1
#
_cell.length_a   1.000
_cell.length_b   1.000
_cell.length_c   1.000
_cell.angle_alpha   90.00
_cell.angle_beta   90.00
_cell.angle_gamma   90.00
#
_symmetry.space_group_name_H-M   'P 1'
#
loop_
_entity.id
_entity.type
_entity.pdbx_description
1 polymer ?
#
loop_
_entity_poly.entity_id
_entity_poly.type
_entity_poly.pdbx_seq_one_letter_code
_entity_poly.pdbx_strand_id
1 'polypeptide(L)'
;MEGLDQLIVPVLTQMGFGGAIGFLVGYAIKKLLKVLAIIAGLIFLMLLYLEYSGVIEVKYEKLYEWTSNIMQTLGTKLTGLETHIVSHLPFASSFIVGLVIGFKKG
;
A
#
# COMPACT_ATOMS: atom_id res chain seq x y z
N MET A 1 -32.27 -22.40 -15.41
CA MET A 1 -30.99 -22.18 -14.68
C MET A 1 -29.96 -21.43 -15.54
N GLU A 2 -30.29 -20.98 -16.76
CA GLU A 2 -29.34 -20.37 -17.72
C GLU A 2 -28.91 -18.91 -17.42
N GLY A 3 -29.58 -18.22 -16.48
CA GLY A 3 -29.26 -16.83 -16.14
C GLY A 3 -28.12 -16.64 -15.14
N LEU A 4 -27.77 -17.66 -14.36
CA LEU A 4 -26.69 -17.59 -13.35
C LEU A 4 -25.32 -17.79 -14.00
N ASP A 5 -25.23 -18.67 -14.99
CA ASP A 5 -23.96 -19.00 -15.67
C ASP A 5 -23.39 -17.79 -16.42
N GLN A 6 -24.26 -16.93 -16.96
CA GLN A 6 -23.87 -15.68 -17.64
C GLN A 6 -23.34 -14.61 -16.68
N LEU A 7 -23.60 -14.72 -15.38
CA LEU A 7 -23.09 -13.81 -14.35
C LEU A 7 -21.86 -14.39 -13.64
N ILE A 8 -21.81 -15.71 -13.46
CA ILE A 8 -20.72 -16.39 -12.74
C ILE A 8 -19.44 -16.40 -13.56
N VAL A 9 -19.49 -16.70 -14.86
CA VAL A 9 -18.28 -16.79 -15.70
C VAL A 9 -17.52 -15.45 -15.83
N PRO A 10 -18.19 -14.30 -16.06
CA PRO A 10 -17.51 -13.00 -16.08
C PRO A 10 -16.98 -12.57 -14.72
N VAL A 11 -17.72 -12.83 -13.64
CA VAL A 11 -17.27 -12.50 -12.28
C VAL A 11 -16.05 -13.33 -11.89
N LEU A 12 -16.04 -14.62 -12.19
CA LEU A 12 -14.94 -15.52 -11.84
C LEU A 12 -13.65 -15.17 -12.60
N THR A 13 -13.77 -14.83 -13.88
CA THR A 13 -12.62 -14.38 -14.70
C THR A 13 -12.09 -13.03 -14.24
N GLN A 14 -12.97 -12.07 -13.92
CA GLN A 14 -12.57 -10.76 -13.38
C GLN A 14 -11.91 -10.87 -11.99
N MET A 15 -12.40 -11.78 -11.14
CA MET A 15 -11.81 -12.05 -9.82
C MET A 15 -10.45 -12.75 -9.93
N GLY A 16 -10.30 -13.71 -10.84
CA GLY A 16 -9.01 -14.38 -11.09
C GLY A 16 -7.94 -13.40 -11.59
N PHE A 17 -8.31 -12.52 -12.53
CA PHE A 17 -7.40 -11.52 -13.08
C PHE A 17 -7.05 -10.44 -12.04
N GLY A 18 -8.05 -9.93 -11.30
CA GLY A 18 -7.84 -8.97 -10.21
C GLY A 18 -6.94 -9.50 -9.11
N GLY A 19 -7.14 -10.75 -8.68
CA GLY A 19 -6.30 -11.40 -7.68
C GLY A 19 -4.86 -11.64 -8.17
N ALA A 20 -4.67 -12.07 -9.41
CA ALA A 20 -3.33 -12.28 -9.98
C ALA A 20 -2.54 -10.97 -10.10
N ILE A 21 -3.17 -9.90 -10.60
CA ILE A 21 -2.56 -8.57 -10.66
C ILE A 21 -2.29 -8.05 -9.25
N GLY A 22 -3.26 -8.16 -8.35
CA GLY A 22 -3.09 -7.81 -6.94
C GLY A 22 -1.87 -8.48 -6.34
N PHE A 23 -1.70 -9.79 -6.56
CA PHE A 23 -0.55 -10.54 -6.10
C PHE A 23 0.79 -10.00 -6.64
N LEU A 24 0.88 -9.77 -7.95
CA LEU A 24 2.10 -9.22 -8.57
C LEU A 24 2.43 -7.83 -8.04
N VAL A 25 1.42 -6.96 -7.94
CA VAL A 25 1.57 -5.59 -7.40
C VAL A 25 2.01 -5.64 -5.94
N GLY A 26 1.35 -6.44 -5.10
CA GLY A 26 1.70 -6.58 -3.69
C GLY A 26 3.14 -7.07 -3.48
N TYR A 27 3.57 -8.05 -4.28
CA TYR A 27 4.95 -8.55 -4.26
C TYR A 27 5.98 -7.47 -4.64
N ALA A 28 5.69 -6.71 -5.71
CA ALA A 28 6.55 -5.61 -6.14
C ALA A 28 6.65 -4.51 -5.07
N ILE A 29 5.53 -4.11 -4.46
CA ILE A 29 5.49 -3.11 -3.39
C ILE A 29 6.38 -3.53 -2.22
N LYS A 30 6.30 -4.80 -1.80
CA LYS A 30 7.09 -5.30 -0.68
C LYS A 30 8.60 -5.23 -0.94
N LYS A 31 9.04 -5.56 -2.15
CA LYS A 31 10.45 -5.40 -2.56
C LYS A 31 10.88 -3.93 -2.56
N LEU A 32 10.04 -3.04 -3.09
CA LEU A 32 10.32 -1.60 -3.07
C LEU A 32 10.44 -1.08 -1.64
N LEU A 33 9.51 -1.44 -0.75
CA LEU A 33 9.55 -1.04 0.65
C LEU A 33 10.81 -1.53 1.37
N LYS A 34 11.31 -2.75 1.08
CA LYS A 34 12.58 -3.22 1.64
C LYS A 34 13.74 -2.30 1.25
N VAL A 35 13.83 -1.91 -0.02
CA VAL A 35 14.87 -0.99 -0.51
C VAL A 35 14.72 0.40 0.12
N LEU A 36 13.50 0.94 0.15
CA LEU A 36 13.23 2.24 0.79
C LEU A 36 13.55 2.21 2.27
N ALA A 37 13.23 1.14 2.99
CA ALA A 37 13.53 1.01 4.42
C ALA A 37 15.03 1.01 4.69
N ILE A 38 15.83 0.34 3.85
CA ILE A 38 17.29 0.35 3.95
C ILE A 38 17.82 1.77 3.75
N ILE A 39 17.38 2.46 2.69
CA ILE A 39 17.81 3.83 2.38
C ILE A 39 17.40 4.79 3.51
N ALA A 40 16.15 4.70 3.98
CA ALA A 40 15.64 5.53 5.06
C ALA A 40 16.41 5.30 6.37
N GLY A 41 16.71 4.03 6.71
CA GLY A 41 17.53 3.69 7.87
C GLY A 41 18.96 4.23 7.76
N LEU A 42 19.57 4.16 6.58
CA LEU A 42 20.91 4.71 6.36
C LEU A 42 20.93 6.24 6.50
N ILE A 43 19.93 6.93 5.94
CA ILE A 43 19.75 8.38 6.12
C ILE A 43 19.58 8.70 7.61
N PHE A 44 18.74 7.95 8.32
CA PHE A 44 18.51 8.16 9.75
C PHE A 44 19.79 7.99 10.59
N LEU A 45 20.58 6.96 10.31
CA LEU A 45 21.90 6.75 10.91
C LEU A 45 22.85 7.93 10.64
N MET A 46 22.87 8.43 9.41
CA MET A 46 23.67 9.60 9.05
C MET A 46 23.23 10.86 9.80
N LEU A 47 21.91 11.09 9.92
CA LEU A 47 21.36 12.20 10.69
C LEU A 47 21.76 12.11 12.16
N LEU A 48 21.63 10.93 12.78
CA LEU A 48 22.01 10.70 14.17
C LEU A 48 23.50 10.98 14.40
N TYR A 49 24.36 10.55 13.47
CA TYR A 49 25.79 10.84 13.54
C TYR A 49 26.08 12.34 13.46
N LEU A 50 25.39 13.04 12.57
CA LEU A 50 25.59 14.46 12.32
C LEU A 50 25.03 15.33 13.48
N GLU A 51 23.95 14.88 14.10
CA GLU A 51 23.39 15.44 15.34
C GLU A 51 24.33 15.20 16.52
N TYR A 52 24.85 13.98 16.68
CA TYR A 52 25.83 13.66 17.72
C TYR A 52 27.12 14.47 17.59
N SER A 53 27.58 14.70 16.34
CA SER A 53 28.74 15.53 16.05
C SER A 53 28.47 17.03 16.25
N GLY A 54 27.24 17.44 16.57
CA GLY A 54 26.83 18.83 16.78
C GLY A 54 26.76 19.67 15.50
N VAL A 55 26.79 19.04 14.33
CA VAL A 55 26.78 19.73 13.03
C VAL A 55 25.36 20.12 12.61
N ILE A 56 24.35 19.33 13.02
CA ILE A 56 22.93 19.62 12.78
C ILE A 56 22.12 19.48 14.07
N GLU A 57 20.99 20.19 14.16
CA GLU A 57 20.00 20.03 15.22
C GLU A 57 18.71 19.47 14.60
N VAL A 58 18.27 18.29 15.06
CA VAL A 58 17.09 17.61 14.50
C VAL A 58 15.83 18.15 15.17
N LYS A 59 14.96 18.81 14.40
CA LYS A 59 13.67 19.34 14.88
C LYS A 59 12.60 18.25 14.88
N TYR A 60 12.54 17.47 15.96
CA TYR A 60 11.57 16.38 16.14
C TYR A 60 10.10 16.83 15.99
N GLU A 61 9.76 18.04 16.42
CA GLU A 61 8.41 18.63 16.27
C GLU A 61 7.97 18.66 14.79
N LYS A 62 8.87 19.12 13.91
CA LYS A 62 8.59 19.25 12.47
C LYS A 62 8.53 17.90 11.78
N LEU A 63 9.30 16.92 12.25
CA LEU A 63 9.21 15.54 11.77
C LEU A 63 7.87 14.90 12.14
N TYR A 64 7.38 15.15 13.36
CA TYR A 64 6.07 14.66 13.81
C TYR A 64 4.93 15.28 12.99
N GLU A 65 4.96 16.60 12.79
CA GLU A 65 3.98 17.33 11.95
C GLU A 65 3.98 16.82 10.51
N TRP A 66 5.16 16.59 9.92
CA TRP A 66 5.26 16.05 8.58
C TRP A 66 4.69 14.62 8.48
N THR A 67 4.99 13.78 9.47
CA THR A 67 4.52 12.39 9.51
C THR A 67 3.00 12.31 9.72
N SER A 68 2.44 13.15 10.60
CA SER A 68 1.00 13.21 10.85
C SER A 68 0.22 13.70 9.63
N ASN A 69 0.73 14.70 8.90
CA ASN A 69 0.14 15.19 7.65
C ASN A 69 0.07 14.10 6.56
N ILE A 70 1.12 13.27 6.44
CA ILE A 70 1.11 12.12 5.53
C ILE A 70 0.02 11.13 5.94
N MET A 71 -0.02 10.78 7.22
CA MET A 71 -1.00 9.82 7.73
C MET A 71 -2.44 10.31 7.54
N GLN A 72 -2.69 11.60 7.78
CA GLN A 72 -3.99 12.22 7.56
C GLN A 72 -4.38 12.22 6.08
N THR A 73 -3.44 12.56 5.18
CA THR A 73 -3.68 12.54 3.73
C THR A 73 -4.01 11.14 3.23
N LEU A 74 -3.31 10.11 3.74
CA LEU A 74 -3.59 8.72 3.44
C LEU A 74 -4.97 8.30 3.96
N GLY A 75 -5.28 8.65 5.21
CA GLY A 75 -6.60 8.36 5.82
C GLY A 75 -7.76 8.95 5.03
N THR A 76 -7.67 10.22 4.63
CA THR A 76 -8.72 10.89 3.84
C THR A 76 -8.90 10.29 2.45
N LYS A 77 -7.82 9.80 1.82
CA LYS A 77 -7.91 9.12 0.52
C LYS A 77 -8.56 7.74 0.65
N LEU A 78 -8.37 7.05 1.77
CA LEU A 78 -8.99 5.75 2.04
C LEU A 78 -10.49 5.86 2.31
N THR A 79 -10.92 6.88 3.05
CA THR A 79 -12.36 7.13 3.28
C THR A 79 -13.09 7.58 2.01
N GLY A 80 -12.41 8.30 1.10
CA GLY A 80 -12.98 8.66 -0.21
C GLY A 80 -13.22 7.48 -1.16
N LEU A 81 -12.49 6.37 -0.98
CA LEU A 81 -12.63 5.17 -1.80
C LEU A 81 -13.89 4.35 -1.47
N GLU A 82 -14.54 4.60 -0.33
CA GLU A 82 -15.76 3.89 0.10
C GLU A 82 -16.89 4.02 -0.95
N THR A 83 -17.00 5.17 -1.60
CA THR A 83 -18.02 5.41 -2.64
C THR A 83 -17.73 4.73 -3.98
N HIS A 84 -16.48 4.34 -4.24
CA HIS A 84 -16.05 3.75 -5.52
C HIS A 84 -15.90 2.23 -5.47
N ILE A 85 -15.62 1.66 -4.28
CA ILE A 85 -15.47 0.22 -4.08
C ILE A 85 -16.81 -0.51 -4.25
N VAL A 86 -17.94 0.12 -3.89
CA VAL A 86 -19.29 -0.49 -3.98
C VAL A 86 -19.65 -0.89 -5.41
N SER A 87 -19.21 -0.13 -6.42
CA SER A 87 -19.52 -0.38 -7.84
C SER A 87 -18.67 -1.49 -8.49
N HIS A 88 -17.54 -1.87 -7.88
CA HIS A 88 -16.59 -2.86 -8.43
C HIS A 88 -16.17 -3.91 -7.38
N LEU A 89 -17.06 -4.22 -6.45
CA LEU A 89 -16.84 -5.12 -5.31
C LEU A 89 -16.18 -6.47 -5.67
N PRO A 90 -16.58 -7.20 -6.74
CA PRO A 90 -15.95 -8.48 -7.07
C PRO A 90 -14.47 -8.35 -7.45
N PHE A 91 -14.13 -7.37 -8.27
CA PHE A 91 -12.73 -7.10 -8.64
C PHE A 91 -11.94 -6.58 -7.43
N ALA A 92 -12.45 -5.57 -6.71
CA ALA A 92 -11.75 -4.95 -5.59
C ALA A 92 -11.46 -5.95 -4.47
N SER A 93 -12.42 -6.81 -4.12
CA SER A 93 -12.21 -7.86 -3.11
C SER A 93 -11.12 -8.85 -3.53
N SER A 94 -11.16 -9.36 -4.77
CA SER A 94 -10.14 -10.27 -5.28
C SER A 94 -8.75 -9.62 -5.36
N PHE A 95 -8.68 -8.35 -5.78
CA PHE A 95 -7.46 -7.59 -5.88
C PHE A 95 -6.84 -7.35 -4.51
N ILE A 96 -7.62 -6.95 -3.49
CA ILE A 96 -7.12 -6.74 -2.13
C ILE A 96 -6.59 -8.06 -1.55
N VAL A 97 -7.31 -9.18 -1.72
CA VAL A 97 -6.84 -10.49 -1.28
C VAL A 97 -5.53 -10.86 -1.96
N GLY A 98 -5.46 -10.71 -3.29
CA GLY A 98 -4.25 -10.92 -4.07
C GLY A 98 -3.09 -10.06 -3.57
N LEU A 99 -3.35 -8.76 -3.37
CA LEU A 99 -2.37 -7.77 -2.90
C LEU A 99 -1.82 -8.12 -1.54
N VAL A 100 -2.66 -8.45 -0.57
CA VAL A 100 -2.23 -8.82 0.78
C VAL A 100 -1.36 -10.08 0.73
N ILE A 101 -1.76 -11.09 -0.05
CA ILE A 101 -0.98 -12.33 -0.20
C ILE A 101 0.36 -12.05 -0.89
N GLY A 102 0.36 -11.26 -1.97
CA GLY A 102 1.56 -10.84 -2.69
C GLY A 102 2.53 -10.08 -1.79
N PHE A 103 2.00 -9.13 -1.03
CA PHE A 103 2.75 -8.35 -0.07
C PHE A 103 3.36 -9.20 1.05
N LYS A 104 2.63 -10.20 1.54
CA LYS A 104 3.15 -11.14 2.55
C LYS A 104 4.27 -12.02 2.01
N LYS A 105 4.23 -12.40 0.73
CA LYS A 105 5.25 -13.24 0.09
C LYS A 105 6.49 -12.48 -0.42
N GLY A 106 6.40 -11.16 -0.62
CA GLY A 106 7.48 -10.34 -1.18
C GLY A 106 8.61 -9.94 -0.23
#